data_AF-A0A2J8TZ49-F1
#
_entry.id   AF-A0A2J8TZ49-F1
#
_cell.length_a   1.000
_cell.length_b   1.000
_cell.length_c   1.000
_cell.angle_alpha   90.00
_cell.angle_beta   90.00
_cell.angle_gamma   90.00
#
_symmetry.space_group_name_H-M   'P 1'
#
loop_
_entity.id
_entity.type
_entity.pdbx_description
1 polymer ?
#
loop_
_entity_poly.entity_id
_entity_poly.type
_entity_poly.pdbx_seq_one_letter_code
_entity_poly.pdbx_strand_id
1 'polypeptide(L)'
;MFHLLLAARSGPARLLGPPAYLPGLEALWSPRALLLWLAWLGLQAALYLLPARKVAEGQELKDESRLRYPINGFQALVLTALLVGLGMSAGLPLGALPEMLLPLAFVATLTAFIFSLFLYMKAQVAPVSALAPGGNSGNPIYDFFLGRELNPRICFFDFKYFCELRPGLIGWVLINMALLMKEAELRGSPSLAMWLVNGFQLLYVGDALWHEEAILTTMDITHDGFGFMLAFGDIAWVPFTYSLQAQFLLHHPQSLGLPMASVICLINAIGYYIFRGANSQKNTFRKNPSDP
;
A
#
# COMPACT_ATOMS: atom_id res chain seq x y z
N MET A 1 -10.63 -9.82 -1.15
CA MET A 1 -10.04 -9.32 0.11
C MET A 1 -10.71 -9.92 1.36
N PHE A 2 -11.96 -9.59 1.70
CA PHE A 2 -12.60 -10.06 2.96
C PHE A 2 -12.62 -11.57 3.12
N HIS A 3 -12.98 -12.32 2.07
CA HIS A 3 -12.91 -13.79 2.07
C HIS A 3 -11.51 -14.31 2.41
N LEU A 4 -10.45 -13.69 1.88
CA LEU A 4 -9.07 -14.08 2.14
C LEU A 4 -8.68 -13.82 3.60
N LEU A 5 -9.09 -12.68 4.16
CA LEU A 5 -8.86 -12.35 5.57
C LEU A 5 -9.55 -13.35 6.51
N LEU A 6 -10.77 -13.77 6.17
CA LEU A 6 -11.50 -14.78 6.93
C LEU A 6 -10.89 -16.16 6.77
N ALA A 7 -10.50 -16.53 5.54
CA ALA A 7 -9.89 -17.82 5.24
C ALA A 7 -8.55 -17.99 5.97
N ALA A 8 -7.70 -16.95 6.00
CA ALA A 8 -6.42 -16.98 6.70
C ALA A 8 -6.52 -17.16 8.22
N ARG A 9 -7.67 -16.82 8.81
CA ARG A 9 -7.97 -17.04 10.24
C ARG A 9 -8.64 -18.38 10.52
N SER A 10 -9.19 -19.01 9.48
CA SER A 10 -9.97 -20.23 9.63
C SER A 10 -9.06 -21.45 9.75
N GLY A 11 -9.33 -22.33 10.71
CA GLY A 11 -8.57 -23.58 10.90
C GLY A 11 -8.28 -24.40 9.63
N PRO A 12 -9.24 -24.59 8.69
CA PRO A 12 -8.99 -25.35 7.47
C PRO A 12 -8.40 -24.54 6.30
N ALA A 13 -8.28 -23.21 6.41
CA ALA A 13 -7.70 -22.30 5.41
C ALA A 13 -8.09 -22.60 3.93
N ARG A 14 -9.36 -22.95 3.69
CA ARG A 14 -9.83 -23.35 2.35
C ARG A 14 -10.09 -22.11 1.49
N LEU A 15 -9.28 -21.93 0.45
CA LEU A 15 -9.44 -20.82 -0.50
C LEU A 15 -10.70 -20.98 -1.38
N LEU A 16 -10.93 -22.18 -1.91
CA LEU A 16 -11.99 -22.50 -2.87
C LEU A 16 -13.33 -22.90 -2.19
N GLY A 17 -13.37 -22.94 -0.86
CA GLY A 17 -14.59 -23.24 -0.11
C GLY A 17 -15.34 -21.97 0.29
N PRO A 18 -16.65 -22.07 0.61
CA PRO A 18 -17.36 -20.98 1.25
C PRO A 18 -16.69 -20.64 2.60
N PRO A 19 -16.73 -19.36 3.03
CA PRO A 19 -16.14 -18.96 4.30
C PRO A 19 -16.77 -19.76 5.45
N ALA A 20 -15.95 -20.18 6.41
CA ALA A 20 -16.43 -21.00 7.54
C ALA A 20 -17.48 -20.28 8.39
N TYR A 21 -17.47 -18.95 8.42
CA TYR A 21 -18.52 -18.12 8.97
C TYR A 21 -18.63 -16.80 8.19
N LEU A 22 -19.84 -16.24 8.12
CA LEU A 22 -20.06 -14.87 7.66
C LEU A 22 -20.06 -13.94 8.88
N PRO A 23 -19.17 -12.94 8.94
CA PRO A 23 -19.16 -11.99 10.04
C PRO A 23 -20.42 -11.15 10.04
N GLY A 24 -21.03 -10.98 11.22
CA GLY A 24 -22.06 -9.96 11.42
C GLY A 24 -21.50 -8.56 11.26
N LEU A 25 -22.37 -7.56 11.08
CA LEU A 25 -21.98 -6.15 10.92
C LEU A 25 -21.13 -5.64 12.09
N GLU A 26 -21.35 -6.14 13.30
CA GLU A 26 -20.58 -5.81 14.50
C GLU A 26 -19.10 -6.23 14.41
N ALA A 27 -18.79 -7.29 13.64
CA ALA A 27 -17.42 -7.72 13.40
C ALA A 27 -16.74 -6.96 12.25
N LEU A 28 -17.52 -6.27 11.41
CA LEU A 28 -17.02 -5.44 10.31
C LEU A 28 -16.83 -3.98 10.71
N TRP A 29 -17.57 -3.50 11.71
CA TRP A 29 -17.54 -2.10 12.11
C TRP A 29 -16.98 -1.91 13.51
N SER A 30 -16.03 -0.98 13.64
CA SER A 30 -15.51 -0.55 14.94
C SER A 30 -15.17 0.95 14.90
N PRO A 31 -15.72 1.77 15.81
CA PRO A 31 -15.35 3.18 15.91
C PRO A 31 -13.84 3.37 16.18
N ARG A 32 -13.22 2.43 16.88
CA ARG A 32 -11.77 2.43 17.13
C ARG A 32 -10.99 2.21 15.83
N ALA A 33 -11.44 1.29 14.99
CA ALA A 33 -10.82 1.06 13.68
C ALA A 33 -10.95 2.29 12.76
N LEU A 34 -12.11 2.97 12.79
CA LEU A 34 -12.29 4.22 12.06
C LEU A 34 -11.32 5.31 12.55
N LEU A 35 -11.22 5.51 13.87
CA LEU A 35 -10.32 6.51 14.44
C LEU A 35 -8.86 6.20 14.10
N LEU A 36 -8.44 4.93 14.21
CA LEU A 36 -7.08 4.50 13.87
C LEU A 36 -6.78 4.71 12.38
N TRP A 37 -7.74 4.38 11.51
CA TRP A 37 -7.61 4.60 10.08
C TRP A 37 -7.49 6.08 9.71
N LEU A 38 -8.34 6.94 10.30
CA LEU A 38 -8.27 8.39 10.07
C LEU A 38 -6.97 8.99 10.63
N ALA A 39 -6.53 8.53 11.81
CA ALA A 39 -5.24 8.94 12.38
C ALA A 39 -4.07 8.49 11.50
N TRP A 40 -4.15 7.29 10.91
CA TRP A 40 -3.17 6.78 9.96
C TRP A 40 -3.09 7.63 8.69
N LEU A 41 -4.23 7.89 8.04
CA LEU A 41 -4.29 8.76 6.86
C LEU A 41 -3.80 10.17 7.18
N GLY A 42 -4.21 10.73 8.32
CA GLY A 42 -3.78 12.05 8.78
C GLY A 42 -2.27 12.12 9.02
N LEU A 43 -1.69 11.10 9.67
CA LEU A 43 -0.25 11.00 9.88
C LEU A 43 0.49 10.95 8.55
N GLN A 44 0.08 10.06 7.63
CA GLN A 44 0.74 9.93 6.33
C GLN A 44 0.60 11.21 5.49
N ALA A 45 -0.56 11.88 5.53
CA ALA A 45 -0.76 13.16 4.87
C ALA A 45 0.12 14.26 5.48
N ALA A 46 0.27 14.30 6.80
CA ALA A 46 1.17 15.24 7.46
C ALA A 46 2.64 15.00 7.08
N LEU A 47 3.08 13.74 7.04
CA LEU A 47 4.42 13.35 6.59
C LEU A 47 4.65 13.71 5.12
N TYR A 48 3.65 13.52 4.26
CA TYR A 48 3.69 13.94 2.85
C TYR A 48 3.91 15.45 2.71
N LEU A 49 3.31 16.25 3.59
CA LEU A 49 3.38 17.72 3.57
C LEU A 49 4.64 18.31 4.21
N LEU A 50 5.58 17.49 4.72
CA LEU A 50 6.81 17.97 5.35
C LEU A 50 7.65 18.90 4.43
N PRO A 51 8.23 19.99 4.95
CA PRO A 51 8.90 21.02 4.15
C PRO A 51 10.31 20.64 3.67
N ALA A 52 11.03 19.77 4.39
CA ALA A 52 12.42 19.40 4.07
C ALA A 52 12.49 18.22 3.10
N ARG A 53 12.18 18.46 1.82
CA ARG A 53 12.00 17.39 0.82
C ARG A 53 12.66 17.69 -0.52
N LYS A 54 13.15 16.64 -1.18
CA LYS A 54 13.50 16.70 -2.59
C LYS A 54 12.21 16.84 -3.41
N VAL A 55 12.24 17.59 -4.50
CA VAL A 55 11.12 17.72 -5.43
C VAL A 55 11.59 17.20 -6.78
N ALA A 56 10.83 16.28 -7.36
CA ALA A 56 11.06 15.80 -8.72
C ALA A 56 9.92 16.25 -9.63
N GLU A 57 10.23 16.37 -10.92
CA GLU A 57 9.25 16.66 -11.96
C GLU A 57 8.74 15.35 -12.56
N GLY A 58 7.42 15.26 -12.73
CA GLY A 58 6.77 14.15 -13.41
C GLY A 58 6.98 14.20 -14.92
N GLN A 59 6.30 13.28 -15.61
CA GLN A 59 6.22 13.29 -17.06
C GLN A 59 5.45 14.52 -17.57
N GLU A 60 5.73 14.88 -18.81
CA GLU A 60 5.04 15.96 -19.52
C GLU A 60 3.59 15.56 -19.79
N LEU A 61 2.68 16.43 -19.41
CA LEU A 61 1.25 16.26 -19.62
C LEU A 61 0.85 16.72 -21.03
N LYS A 62 -0.41 16.46 -21.42
CA LYS A 62 -0.96 16.86 -22.71
C LYS A 62 -0.95 18.38 -22.94
N ASP A 63 -0.87 19.16 -21.88
CA ASP A 63 -0.78 20.62 -21.90
C ASP A 63 0.66 21.13 -21.82
N GLU A 64 1.65 20.27 -22.08
CA GLU A 64 3.09 20.55 -22.05
C GLU A 64 3.61 20.93 -20.64
N SER A 65 2.74 20.90 -19.63
CA SER A 65 3.10 21.20 -18.25
C SER A 65 3.74 19.98 -17.56
N ARG A 66 4.58 20.25 -16.56
CA ARG A 66 5.17 19.23 -15.70
C ARG A 66 4.74 19.43 -14.27
N LEU A 67 4.15 18.39 -13.70
CA LEU A 67 3.74 18.38 -12.31
C LEU A 67 4.93 18.14 -11.39
N ARG A 68 4.98 18.87 -10.28
CA ARG A 68 6.01 18.69 -9.23
C ARG A 68 5.51 17.76 -8.14
N TYR A 69 6.38 16.86 -7.69
CA TYR A 69 6.10 15.84 -6.70
C TYR A 69 7.12 15.86 -5.55
N PRO A 70 6.65 15.78 -4.29
CA PRO A 70 7.53 15.63 -3.14
C PRO A 70 8.09 14.21 -3.04
N ILE A 71 9.41 14.08 -3.04
CA ILE A 71 10.13 12.81 -2.88
C ILE A 71 10.60 12.71 -1.43
N ASN A 72 9.75 12.13 -0.59
CA ASN A 72 10.00 11.96 0.84
C ASN A 72 9.42 10.64 1.39
N GLY A 73 9.16 9.66 0.53
CA GLY A 73 8.55 8.38 0.91
C GLY A 73 9.40 7.58 1.88
N PHE A 74 10.71 7.48 1.63
CA PHE A 74 11.62 6.79 2.54
C PHE A 74 11.73 7.49 3.90
N GLN A 75 11.76 8.83 3.90
CA GLN A 75 11.74 9.61 5.15
C GLN A 75 10.44 9.37 5.93
N ALA A 76 9.29 9.32 5.23
CA ALA A 76 8.00 9.01 5.85
C ALA A 76 7.98 7.60 6.47
N LEU A 77 8.59 6.61 5.81
CA LEU A 77 8.74 5.26 6.37
C LEU A 77 9.56 5.29 7.67
N VAL A 78 10.74 5.92 7.66
CA VAL A 78 11.62 6.00 8.84
C VAL A 78 10.94 6.75 9.99
N LEU A 79 10.33 7.90 9.71
CA LEU A 79 9.61 8.67 10.74
C LEU A 79 8.41 7.90 11.29
N THR A 80 7.67 7.19 10.44
CA THR A 80 6.58 6.31 10.88
C THR A 80 7.12 5.21 11.79
N ALA A 81 8.21 4.54 11.43
CA ALA A 81 8.82 3.50 12.25
C ALA A 81 9.29 4.04 13.61
N LEU A 82 9.90 5.23 13.63
CA LEU A 82 10.31 5.89 14.88
C LEU A 82 9.10 6.25 15.76
N LEU A 83 8.05 6.82 15.19
CA LEU A 83 6.83 7.16 15.93
C LEU A 83 6.13 5.93 16.50
N VAL A 84 6.07 4.84 15.72
CA VAL A 84 5.51 3.57 16.21
C VAL A 84 6.38 2.96 17.30
N GLY A 85 7.70 2.97 17.15
CA GLY A 85 8.64 2.50 18.18
C GLY A 85 8.56 3.31 19.48
N LEU A 86 8.46 4.64 19.39
CA LEU A 86 8.19 5.52 20.53
C LEU A 86 6.83 5.21 21.16
N GLY A 87 5.80 5.04 20.34
CA GLY A 87 4.47 4.62 20.80
C GLY A 87 4.53 3.30 21.57
N MET A 88 5.26 2.30 21.06
CA MET A 88 5.45 1.01 21.73
C MET A 88 6.16 1.17 23.07
N SER A 89 7.20 2.01 23.16
CA SER A 89 7.88 2.31 24.43
C SER A 89 6.96 3.03 25.43
N ALA A 90 5.97 3.78 24.94
CA ALA A 90 4.94 4.43 25.74
C ALA A 90 3.73 3.52 26.05
N GLY A 91 3.76 2.25 25.65
CA GLY A 91 2.71 1.27 25.93
C GLY A 91 1.65 1.08 24.84
N LEU A 92 1.91 1.52 23.60
CA LEU A 92 1.02 1.25 22.47
C LEU A 92 0.97 -0.28 22.17
N PRO A 93 -0.21 -0.92 22.26
CA PRO A 93 -0.33 -2.36 22.07
C PRO A 93 -0.39 -2.73 20.59
N LEU A 94 0.74 -2.64 19.88
CA LEU A 94 0.78 -2.92 18.45
C LEU A 94 0.33 -4.35 18.11
N GLY A 95 0.60 -5.33 18.99
CA GLY A 95 0.11 -6.71 18.88
C GLY A 95 -1.43 -6.87 18.93
N ALA A 96 -2.18 -5.82 19.28
CA ALA A 96 -3.65 -5.83 19.21
C ALA A 96 -4.19 -5.48 17.80
N LEU A 97 -3.37 -4.87 16.94
CA LEU A 97 -3.78 -4.46 15.59
C LEU A 97 -4.27 -5.63 14.70
N PRO A 98 -3.65 -6.83 14.73
CA PRO A 98 -4.13 -8.00 13.99
C PRO A 98 -5.60 -8.33 14.26
N GLU A 99 -6.11 -8.13 15.47
CA GLU A 99 -7.50 -8.44 15.81
C GLU A 99 -8.48 -7.50 15.08
N MET A 100 -8.05 -6.27 14.79
CA MET A 100 -8.84 -5.23 14.12
C MET A 100 -8.67 -5.20 12.58
N LEU A 101 -7.91 -6.11 11.97
CA LEU A 101 -7.67 -6.07 10.52
C LEU A 101 -8.94 -6.15 9.68
N LEU A 102 -9.93 -6.94 10.10
CA LEU A 102 -11.19 -7.07 9.37
C LEU A 102 -11.99 -5.74 9.41
N PRO A 103 -12.23 -5.12 10.58
CA PRO A 103 -12.79 -3.77 10.65
C PRO A 103 -11.98 -2.71 9.90
N LEU A 104 -10.65 -2.74 9.98
CA LEU A 104 -9.78 -1.79 9.28
C LEU A 104 -9.91 -1.93 7.75
N ALA A 105 -9.95 -3.17 7.25
CA ALA A 105 -10.15 -3.45 5.83
C ALA A 105 -11.53 -2.96 5.34
N PHE A 106 -12.56 -3.08 6.19
CA PHE A 106 -13.89 -2.57 5.89
C PHE A 106 -13.92 -1.04 5.83
N VAL A 107 -13.34 -0.37 6.83
CA VAL A 107 -13.21 1.09 6.85
C VAL A 107 -12.38 1.60 5.67
N ALA A 108 -11.27 0.93 5.33
CA ALA A 108 -10.44 1.30 4.18
C ALA A 108 -11.21 1.16 2.86
N THR A 109 -12.01 0.09 2.70
CA THR A 109 -12.87 -0.11 1.52
C THR A 109 -13.94 0.98 1.43
N LEU A 110 -14.60 1.31 2.54
CA LEU A 110 -15.59 2.38 2.60
C LEU A 110 -14.96 3.73 2.29
N THR A 111 -13.75 3.98 2.80
CA THR A 111 -12.97 5.19 2.50
C THR A 111 -12.66 5.26 1.01
N ALA A 112 -12.22 4.17 0.38
CA ALA A 112 -11.93 4.13 -1.05
C ALA A 112 -13.18 4.47 -1.87
N PHE A 113 -14.34 3.93 -1.48
CA PHE A 113 -15.60 4.20 -2.15
C PHE A 113 -16.03 5.67 -2.02
N ILE A 114 -16.07 6.22 -0.80
CA ILE A 114 -16.44 7.61 -0.53
C ILE A 114 -15.47 8.58 -1.24
N PHE A 115 -14.19 8.27 -1.16
CA PHE A 115 -13.15 9.09 -1.78
C PHE A 115 -13.23 9.07 -3.31
N SER A 116 -13.51 7.91 -3.90
CA SER A 116 -13.71 7.81 -5.36
C SER A 116 -14.95 8.55 -5.82
N LEU A 117 -16.01 8.58 -5.01
CA LEU A 117 -17.20 9.39 -5.29
C LEU A 117 -16.86 10.87 -5.28
N PHE A 118 -16.09 11.32 -4.29
CA PHE A 118 -15.58 12.68 -4.25
C PHE A 118 -14.74 13.03 -5.49
N LEU A 119 -13.82 12.15 -5.90
CA LEU A 119 -12.99 12.34 -7.10
C LEU A 119 -13.83 12.41 -8.38
N TYR A 120 -14.84 11.54 -8.51
CA TYR A 120 -15.76 11.54 -9.64
C TYR A 120 -16.58 12.84 -9.73
N MET A 121 -17.03 13.37 -8.60
CA MET A 121 -17.74 14.66 -8.54
C MET A 121 -16.80 15.83 -8.83
N LYS A 122 -15.58 15.82 -8.27
CA LYS A 122 -14.54 16.82 -8.53
C LYS A 122 -14.18 16.87 -10.02
N ALA A 123 -14.12 15.73 -10.69
CA ALA A 123 -13.76 15.67 -12.10
C ALA A 123 -14.78 16.32 -13.04
N GLN A 124 -16.00 16.64 -12.57
CA GLN A 124 -17.00 17.35 -13.38
C GLN A 124 -16.61 18.80 -13.67
N VAL A 125 -15.78 19.40 -12.82
CA VAL A 125 -15.26 20.77 -13.00
C VAL A 125 -13.81 20.80 -13.49
N ALA A 126 -13.21 19.63 -13.76
CA ALA A 126 -11.84 19.54 -14.23
C ALA A 126 -11.72 19.96 -15.71
N PRO A 127 -10.62 20.63 -16.11
CA PRO A 127 -10.40 20.97 -17.50
C PRO A 127 -10.19 19.71 -18.35
N VAL A 128 -10.58 19.76 -19.62
CA VAL A 128 -10.47 18.62 -20.55
C VAL A 128 -9.03 18.12 -20.69
N SER A 129 -8.03 19.01 -20.56
CA SER A 129 -6.61 18.64 -20.59
C SER A 129 -6.20 17.73 -19.43
N ALA A 130 -6.85 17.83 -18.27
CA ALA A 130 -6.56 17.04 -17.07
C ALA A 130 -7.27 15.68 -17.04
N LEU A 131 -8.11 15.39 -18.04
CA LEU A 131 -8.90 14.17 -18.08
C LEU A 131 -8.10 12.98 -18.64
N ALA A 132 -8.23 11.83 -17.98
CA ALA A 132 -7.60 10.58 -18.38
C ALA A 132 -8.31 9.96 -19.59
N PRO A 133 -7.61 9.46 -20.62
CA PRO A 133 -8.25 8.84 -21.78
C PRO A 133 -9.21 7.69 -21.41
N GLY A 134 -8.81 6.84 -20.45
CA GLY A 134 -9.61 5.67 -20.03
C GLY A 134 -10.88 6.04 -19.26
N GLY A 135 -10.92 7.18 -18.59
CA GLY A 135 -12.03 7.59 -17.73
C GLY A 135 -13.10 8.44 -18.40
N ASN A 136 -13.17 8.47 -19.73
CA ASN A 136 -14.13 9.29 -20.48
C ASN A 136 -14.94 8.48 -21.49
N SER A 137 -15.44 7.33 -21.06
CA SER A 137 -16.23 6.43 -21.90
C SER A 137 -17.67 6.92 -22.12
N GLY A 138 -18.17 7.83 -21.27
CA GLY A 138 -19.58 8.23 -21.24
C GLY A 138 -20.47 7.30 -20.43
N ASN A 139 -19.94 6.19 -19.90
CA ASN A 139 -20.62 5.34 -18.94
C ASN A 139 -20.24 5.74 -17.50
N PRO A 140 -21.17 6.28 -16.68
CA PRO A 140 -20.87 6.77 -15.34
C PRO A 140 -20.24 5.72 -14.41
N ILE A 141 -20.64 4.45 -14.53
CA ILE A 141 -20.13 3.37 -13.68
C ILE A 141 -18.67 3.06 -14.03
N TYR A 142 -18.37 3.00 -15.33
CA TYR A 142 -17.01 2.73 -15.82
C TYR A 142 -16.08 3.90 -15.53
N ASP A 143 -16.54 5.12 -15.75
CA ASP A 143 -15.78 6.35 -15.50
C ASP A 143 -15.54 6.58 -13.99
N PHE A 144 -16.46 6.14 -13.12
CA PHE A 144 -16.25 6.07 -11.67
C PHE A 144 -15.18 5.03 -11.30
N PHE A 145 -15.20 3.87 -11.96
CA PHE A 145 -14.28 2.77 -11.67
C PHE A 145 -12.84 3.10 -12.08
N LEU A 146 -12.63 3.56 -13.31
CA LEU A 146 -11.30 3.97 -13.79
C LEU A 146 -10.88 5.34 -13.28
N GLY A 147 -11.82 6.26 -13.08
CA GLY A 147 -11.53 7.64 -12.68
C GLY A 147 -11.36 8.57 -13.88
N ARG A 148 -12.02 9.72 -13.82
CA ARG A 148 -12.08 10.69 -14.92
C ARG A 148 -10.85 11.58 -15.02
N GLU A 149 -10.32 12.01 -13.88
CA GLU A 149 -9.17 12.91 -13.79
C GLU A 149 -7.86 12.11 -13.73
N LEU A 150 -6.86 12.53 -14.50
CA LEU A 150 -5.57 11.87 -14.56
C LEU A 150 -4.83 12.02 -13.23
N ASN A 151 -4.59 13.25 -12.77
CA ASN A 151 -3.86 13.52 -11.53
C ASN A 151 -4.66 14.46 -10.63
N PRO A 152 -5.67 13.96 -9.90
CA PRO A 152 -6.53 14.81 -9.08
C PRO A 152 -5.74 15.44 -7.94
N ARG A 153 -5.72 16.78 -7.95
CA ARG A 153 -4.98 17.59 -6.98
C ARG A 153 -5.85 18.59 -6.24
N ILE A 154 -5.45 18.84 -4.99
CA ILE A 154 -5.81 20.07 -4.26
C ILE A 154 -4.51 20.76 -3.87
N CYS A 155 -4.27 21.94 -4.43
CA CYS A 155 -3.01 22.67 -4.28
C CYS A 155 -1.79 21.80 -4.67
N PHE A 156 -0.93 21.46 -3.71
CA PHE A 156 0.27 20.65 -3.91
C PHE A 156 0.08 19.16 -3.58
N PHE A 157 -1.13 18.78 -3.15
CA PHE A 157 -1.45 17.41 -2.76
C PHE A 157 -2.01 16.65 -3.96
N ASP A 158 -1.25 15.66 -4.43
CA ASP A 158 -1.66 14.74 -5.49
C ASP A 158 -2.20 13.47 -4.84
N PHE A 159 -3.50 13.25 -5.00
CA PHE A 159 -4.19 12.16 -4.33
C PHE A 159 -3.75 10.78 -4.82
N LYS A 160 -3.51 10.65 -6.13
CA LYS A 160 -3.10 9.40 -6.73
C LYS A 160 -1.73 9.00 -6.19
N TYR A 161 -0.76 9.90 -6.36
CA TYR A 161 0.61 9.65 -5.91
C TYR A 161 0.70 9.44 -4.39
N PHE A 162 -0.12 10.16 -3.62
CA PHE A 162 -0.21 9.94 -2.18
C PHE A 162 -0.69 8.52 -1.84
N CYS A 163 -1.82 8.09 -2.42
CA CYS A 163 -2.44 6.80 -2.13
C CYS A 163 -1.57 5.62 -2.54
N GLU A 164 -0.98 5.66 -3.73
CA GLU A 164 -0.14 4.60 -4.31
C GLU A 164 1.02 4.21 -3.39
N LEU A 165 1.66 5.20 -2.76
CA LEU A 165 2.89 4.97 -2.00
C LEU A 165 2.73 5.01 -0.48
N ARG A 166 1.92 5.92 0.06
CA ARG A 166 1.98 6.27 1.49
C ARG A 166 1.09 5.36 2.34
N PRO A 167 -0.25 5.52 2.33
CA PRO A 167 -1.09 4.79 3.25
C PRO A 167 -1.11 3.28 2.97
N GLY A 168 -0.94 2.87 1.71
CA GLY A 168 -0.94 1.47 1.27
C GLY A 168 0.34 0.73 1.65
N LEU A 169 1.48 1.09 1.03
CA LEU A 169 2.74 0.36 1.20
C LEU A 169 3.34 0.50 2.61
N ILE A 170 3.33 1.71 3.19
CA ILE A 170 3.81 1.88 4.58
C ILE A 170 2.84 1.19 5.55
N GLY A 171 1.54 1.19 5.26
CA GLY A 171 0.52 0.50 6.05
C GLY A 171 0.71 -1.01 6.03
N TRP A 172 1.08 -1.58 4.88
CA TRP A 172 1.43 -2.99 4.74
C TRP A 172 2.59 -3.38 5.67
N VAL A 173 3.67 -2.60 5.70
CA VAL A 173 4.82 -2.83 6.60
C VAL A 173 4.38 -2.77 8.06
N LEU A 174 3.54 -1.80 8.43
CA LEU A 174 3.02 -1.66 9.80
C LEU A 174 2.17 -2.87 10.22
N ILE A 175 1.29 -3.35 9.33
CA ILE A 175 0.47 -4.55 9.57
C ILE A 175 1.37 -5.78 9.78
N ASN A 176 2.38 -5.95 8.94
CA ASN A 176 3.34 -7.05 9.08
C ASN A 176 4.08 -7.01 10.41
N MET A 177 4.59 -5.84 10.81
CA MET A 177 5.26 -5.66 12.10
C MET A 177 4.32 -6.00 13.27
N ALA A 178 3.05 -5.60 13.18
CA ALA A 178 2.05 -5.95 14.19
C ALA A 178 1.77 -7.46 14.26
N LEU A 179 1.76 -8.15 13.12
CA LEU A 179 1.61 -9.62 13.04
C LEU A 179 2.84 -10.35 13.61
N LEU A 180 4.05 -9.87 13.31
CA LEU A 180 5.31 -10.36 13.88
C LEU A 180 5.29 -10.23 15.42
N MET A 181 4.89 -9.07 15.94
CA MET A 181 4.77 -8.84 17.37
C MET A 181 3.73 -9.74 18.03
N LYS A 182 2.55 -9.88 17.41
CA LYS A 182 1.50 -10.76 17.94
C LYS A 182 1.96 -12.22 17.98
N GLU A 183 2.73 -12.68 16.98
CA GLU A 183 3.34 -14.00 17.05
C GLU A 183 4.34 -14.11 18.21
N ALA A 184 5.20 -13.10 18.41
CA ALA A 184 6.14 -13.08 19.52
C ALA A 184 5.43 -13.13 20.89
N GLU A 185 4.33 -12.38 21.05
CA GLU A 185 3.51 -12.39 22.28
C GLU A 185 2.88 -13.76 22.54
N LEU A 186 2.38 -14.45 21.50
CA LEU A 186 1.73 -15.74 21.64
C LEU A 186 2.71 -16.90 21.85
N ARG A 187 3.95 -16.79 21.35
CA ARG A 187 4.90 -17.92 21.25
C ARG A 187 6.25 -17.66 21.93
N GLY A 188 6.44 -16.50 22.54
CA GLY A 188 7.71 -16.06 23.13
C GLY A 188 8.77 -15.59 22.13
N SER A 189 8.69 -16.02 20.87
CA SER A 189 9.55 -15.53 19.78
C SER A 189 8.88 -15.71 18.40
N PRO A 190 9.15 -14.84 17.41
CA PRO A 190 8.67 -15.04 16.06
C PRO A 190 9.33 -16.23 15.37
N SER A 191 8.58 -16.90 14.51
CA SER A 191 9.10 -18.01 13.69
C SER A 191 10.09 -17.50 12.64
N LEU A 192 11.00 -18.37 12.19
CA LEU A 192 11.93 -18.05 11.10
C LEU A 192 11.17 -17.62 9.83
N ALA A 193 10.06 -18.29 9.51
CA ALA A 193 9.22 -17.94 8.36
C ALA A 193 8.65 -16.52 8.48
N MET A 194 8.20 -16.12 9.68
CA MET A 194 7.67 -14.78 9.92
C MET A 194 8.75 -13.70 9.75
N TRP A 195 9.96 -13.95 10.25
CA TRP A 195 11.10 -13.06 10.04
C TRP A 195 11.42 -12.87 8.55
N LEU A 196 11.45 -13.96 7.77
CA LEU A 196 11.74 -13.90 6.34
C LEU A 196 10.66 -13.13 5.58
N VAL A 197 9.38 -13.42 5.83
CA VAL A 197 8.26 -12.70 5.17
C VAL A 197 8.32 -11.21 5.48
N ASN A 198 8.45 -10.85 6.76
CA ASN A 198 8.55 -9.44 7.17
C ASN A 198 9.78 -8.76 6.56
N GLY A 199 10.94 -9.42 6.57
CA GLY A 199 12.19 -8.89 6.03
C GLY A 199 12.13 -8.66 4.53
N PHE A 200 11.66 -9.63 3.75
CA PHE A 200 11.55 -9.49 2.29
C PHE A 200 10.53 -8.43 1.88
N GLN A 201 9.38 -8.38 2.56
CA GLN A 201 8.34 -7.39 2.26
C GLN A 201 8.79 -5.98 2.67
N LEU A 202 9.52 -5.84 3.79
CA LEU A 202 10.14 -4.57 4.19
C LEU A 202 11.21 -4.13 3.18
N LEU A 203 12.05 -5.05 2.70
CA LEU A 203 13.06 -4.75 1.68
C LEU A 203 12.39 -4.25 0.39
N TYR A 204 11.32 -4.93 -0.06
CA TYR A 204 10.57 -4.52 -1.24
C TYR A 204 9.96 -3.11 -1.09
N VAL A 205 9.28 -2.83 0.03
CA VAL A 205 8.67 -1.52 0.27
C VAL A 205 9.73 -0.43 0.44
N GLY A 206 10.80 -0.72 1.18
CA GLY A 206 11.91 0.21 1.37
C GLY A 206 12.59 0.56 0.04
N ASP A 207 12.81 -0.43 -0.82
CA ASP A 207 13.38 -0.28 -2.16
C ASP A 207 12.48 0.52 -3.10
N ALA A 208 11.16 0.32 -3.04
CA ALA A 208 10.17 1.11 -3.77
C ALA A 208 10.16 2.58 -3.32
N LEU A 209 10.18 2.84 -2.01
CA LEU A 209 10.20 4.19 -1.44
C LEU A 209 11.55 4.90 -1.60
N TRP A 210 12.64 4.16 -1.69
CA TRP A 210 13.96 4.70 -2.01
C TRP A 210 14.05 5.15 -3.47
N HIS A 211 13.46 4.38 -4.38
CA HIS A 211 13.39 4.67 -5.82
C HIS A 211 12.06 5.32 -6.22
N GLU A 212 11.49 6.11 -5.32
CA GLU A 212 10.18 6.73 -5.47
C GLU A 212 10.03 7.54 -6.78
N GLU A 213 11.10 8.18 -7.26
CA GLU A 213 11.09 8.90 -8.54
C GLU A 213 10.74 8.02 -9.74
N ALA A 214 11.06 6.72 -9.70
CA ALA A 214 10.76 5.80 -10.80
C ALA A 214 9.24 5.60 -10.97
N ILE A 215 8.46 5.80 -9.90
CA ILE A 215 7.01 5.63 -9.90
C ILE A 215 6.34 6.74 -10.72
N LEU A 216 6.94 7.92 -10.83
CA LEU A 216 6.43 8.99 -11.69
C LEU A 216 6.42 8.63 -13.19
N THR A 217 7.00 7.49 -13.56
CA THR A 217 7.04 6.96 -14.93
C THR A 217 6.18 5.70 -15.13
N THR A 218 5.40 5.29 -14.13
CA THR A 218 4.49 4.15 -14.21
C THR A 218 3.22 4.51 -14.96
N MET A 219 2.57 3.49 -15.54
CA MET A 219 1.31 3.64 -16.26
C MET A 219 0.20 4.23 -15.37
N ASP A 220 0.18 3.81 -14.10
CA ASP A 220 -0.76 4.27 -13.08
C ASP A 220 -0.69 5.80 -12.92
N ILE A 221 0.51 6.40 -12.89
CA ILE A 221 0.68 7.86 -12.82
C ILE A 221 0.42 8.54 -14.17
N THR A 222 0.94 8.00 -15.28
CA THR A 222 1.02 8.74 -16.55
C THR A 222 -0.19 8.58 -17.45
N HIS A 223 -0.94 7.47 -17.34
CA HIS A 223 -2.00 7.13 -18.30
C HIS A 223 -3.36 6.88 -17.64
N ASP A 224 -3.38 6.19 -16.50
CA ASP A 224 -4.63 5.76 -15.89
C ASP A 224 -5.29 6.88 -15.09
N GLY A 225 -6.62 6.93 -15.05
CA GLY A 225 -7.32 7.86 -14.18
C GLY A 225 -7.24 7.42 -12.72
N PHE A 226 -7.53 8.32 -11.79
CA PHE A 226 -7.65 7.96 -10.37
C PHE A 226 -9.12 7.81 -9.96
N GLY A 227 -9.61 6.58 -10.01
CA GLY A 227 -10.97 6.20 -9.63
C GLY A 227 -11.00 5.09 -8.58
N PHE A 228 -12.14 4.41 -8.47
CA PHE A 228 -12.33 3.36 -7.46
C PHE A 228 -11.34 2.21 -7.58
N MET A 229 -10.95 1.82 -8.79
CA MET A 229 -10.00 0.72 -9.01
C MET A 229 -8.66 0.97 -8.32
N LEU A 230 -8.02 2.12 -8.62
CA LEU A 230 -6.74 2.48 -8.03
C LEU A 230 -6.89 2.83 -6.55
N ALA A 231 -7.89 3.66 -6.18
CA ALA A 231 -8.10 4.02 -4.78
C ALA A 231 -8.31 2.79 -3.88
N PHE A 232 -9.13 1.82 -4.31
CA PHE A 232 -9.32 0.56 -3.60
C PHE A 232 -8.06 -0.30 -3.62
N GLY A 233 -7.40 -0.40 -4.76
CA GLY A 233 -6.13 -1.11 -4.93
C GLY A 233 -5.09 -0.65 -3.90
N ASP A 234 -4.85 0.64 -3.85
CA ASP A 234 -3.81 1.27 -3.05
C ASP A 234 -4.09 1.19 -1.55
N ILE A 235 -5.28 1.63 -1.12
CA ILE A 235 -5.53 1.84 0.32
C ILE A 235 -6.13 0.62 1.02
N ALA A 236 -6.77 -0.29 0.28
CA ALA A 236 -7.40 -1.48 0.85
C ALA A 236 -6.74 -2.76 0.34
N TRP A 237 -6.63 -2.97 -0.96
CA TRP A 237 -6.18 -4.25 -1.49
C TRP A 237 -4.74 -4.57 -1.08
N VAL A 238 -3.79 -3.69 -1.37
CA VAL A 238 -2.36 -3.89 -1.09
C VAL A 238 -2.10 -4.24 0.38
N PRO A 239 -2.43 -3.38 1.37
CA PRO A 239 -2.06 -3.64 2.77
C PRO A 239 -2.70 -4.90 3.36
N PHE A 240 -3.96 -5.20 3.02
CA PHE A 240 -4.70 -6.31 3.62
C PHE A 240 -4.50 -7.65 2.90
N THR A 241 -4.19 -7.64 1.60
CA THR A 241 -3.93 -8.89 0.86
C THR A 241 -2.44 -9.24 0.82
N TYR A 242 -1.53 -8.27 0.76
CA TYR A 242 -0.09 -8.57 0.69
C TYR A 242 0.49 -8.96 2.06
N SER A 243 -0.25 -8.72 3.15
CA SER A 243 0.08 -9.23 4.49
C SER A 243 -0.47 -10.64 4.76
N LEU A 244 -1.15 -11.28 3.80
CA LEU A 244 -1.79 -12.59 4.02
C LEU A 244 -0.80 -13.68 4.43
N GLN A 245 0.44 -13.64 3.96
CA GLN A 245 1.47 -14.63 4.32
C GLN A 245 1.79 -14.53 5.82
N ALA A 246 1.97 -13.31 6.34
CA ALA A 246 2.18 -13.09 7.77
C ALA A 246 0.93 -13.44 8.59
N GLN A 247 -0.27 -13.09 8.09
CA GLN A 247 -1.53 -13.48 8.74
C GLN A 247 -1.69 -15.00 8.82
N PHE A 248 -1.36 -15.70 7.74
CA PHE A 248 -1.44 -17.15 7.68
C PHE A 248 -0.46 -17.80 8.66
N LEU A 249 0.80 -17.34 8.71
CA LEU A 249 1.80 -17.86 9.65
C LEU A 249 1.40 -17.64 11.12
N LEU A 250 0.68 -16.55 11.41
CA LEU A 250 0.18 -16.30 12.76
C LEU A 250 -0.81 -17.38 13.22
N HIS A 251 -1.71 -17.84 12.34
CA HIS A 251 -2.74 -18.84 12.67
C HIS A 251 -2.34 -20.29 12.36
N HIS A 252 -1.40 -20.48 11.44
CA HIS A 252 -0.94 -21.78 10.97
C HIS A 252 0.58 -21.89 11.09
N PRO A 253 1.11 -22.17 12.30
CA PRO A 253 2.55 -22.26 12.53
C PRO A 253 3.17 -23.29 11.58
N GLN A 254 4.19 -22.87 10.84
CA GLN A 254 4.98 -23.75 9.97
C GLN A 254 6.41 -23.83 10.50
N SER A 255 6.91 -25.05 10.68
CA SER A 255 8.33 -25.27 11.00
C SER A 255 9.17 -25.15 9.73
N LEU A 256 9.99 -24.11 9.66
CA LEU A 256 10.91 -23.90 8.53
C LEU A 256 12.33 -24.30 8.94
N GLY A 257 12.86 -25.34 8.30
CA GLY A 257 14.25 -25.75 8.47
C GLY A 257 15.23 -24.79 7.78
N LEU A 258 16.43 -24.63 8.35
CA LEU A 258 17.49 -23.75 7.81
C LEU A 258 17.85 -24.02 6.34
N PRO A 259 17.91 -25.28 5.84
CA PRO A 259 18.20 -25.52 4.43
C PRO A 259 17.14 -24.92 3.49
N MET A 260 15.85 -25.10 3.83
CA MET A 260 14.75 -24.55 3.03
C MET A 260 14.73 -23.02 3.09
N ALA A 261 14.96 -22.45 4.29
CA ALA A 261 15.10 -21.00 4.45
C ALA A 261 16.22 -20.43 3.56
N SER A 262 17.35 -21.13 3.46
CA SER A 262 18.49 -20.72 2.63
C SER A 262 18.14 -20.70 1.14
N VAL A 263 17.41 -21.72 0.66
CA VAL A 263 16.90 -21.77 -0.72
C VAL A 263 15.94 -20.62 -1.00
N ILE A 264 15.01 -20.34 -0.08
CA ILE A 264 14.06 -19.22 -0.21
C ILE A 264 14.82 -17.88 -0.29
N CYS A 265 15.82 -17.66 0.58
CA CYS A 265 16.66 -16.47 0.55
C CYS A 265 17.42 -16.34 -0.78
N LEU A 266 17.95 -17.44 -1.30
CA LEU A 266 18.67 -17.43 -2.58
C LEU A 266 17.74 -17.05 -3.74
N ILE A 267 16.54 -17.63 -3.80
CA ILE A 267 15.53 -17.29 -4.82
C ILE A 267 15.16 -15.80 -4.72
N ASN A 268 14.94 -15.30 -3.51
CA ASN A 268 14.63 -13.90 -3.30
C ASN A 268 15.77 -12.98 -3.75
N ALA A 269 17.02 -13.31 -3.39
CA ALA A 269 18.20 -12.53 -3.77
C ALA A 269 18.42 -12.49 -5.29
N ILE A 270 18.28 -13.63 -5.98
CA ILE A 270 18.38 -13.69 -7.44
C ILE A 270 17.26 -12.89 -8.09
N GLY A 271 16.03 -13.05 -7.62
CA GLY A 271 14.88 -12.29 -8.11
C GLY A 271 15.06 -10.78 -7.93
N TYR A 272 15.54 -10.35 -6.75
CA TYR A 272 15.83 -8.96 -6.46
C TYR A 272 16.93 -8.41 -7.36
N TYR A 273 18.02 -9.15 -7.57
CA TYR A 273 19.11 -8.76 -8.45
C TYR A 273 18.63 -8.53 -9.89
N ILE A 274 17.85 -9.47 -10.43
CA ILE A 274 17.28 -9.36 -11.79
C ILE A 274 16.33 -8.16 -11.86
N PHE A 275 15.42 -8.03 -10.90
CA PHE A 275 14.42 -6.95 -10.86
C PHE A 275 15.07 -5.56 -10.80
N ARG A 276 16.03 -5.38 -9.89
CA ARG A 276 16.72 -4.11 -9.70
C ARG A 276 17.66 -3.81 -10.86
N GLY A 277 18.38 -4.81 -11.36
CA GLY A 277 19.25 -4.69 -12.54
C GLY A 277 18.49 -4.22 -13.77
N ALA A 278 17.38 -4.90 -14.12
CA ALA A 278 16.57 -4.54 -15.28
C ALA A 278 15.93 -3.14 -15.14
N ASN A 279 15.42 -2.80 -13.96
CA ASN A 279 14.83 -1.48 -13.73
C ASN A 279 15.86 -0.36 -13.74
N SER A 280 17.07 -0.59 -13.21
CA SER A 280 18.15 0.38 -13.28
C SER A 280 18.57 0.62 -14.73
N GLN A 281 18.78 -0.44 -15.51
CA GLN A 281 19.11 -0.33 -16.94
C GLN A 281 18.04 0.46 -17.71
N LYS A 282 16.75 0.12 -17.51
CA LYS A 282 15.63 0.85 -18.12
C LYS A 282 15.64 2.33 -17.75
N ASN A 283 15.88 2.65 -16.48
CA ASN A 283 15.88 4.04 -16.00
C ASN A 283 17.07 4.83 -16.55
N THR A 284 18.27 4.22 -16.57
CA THR A 284 19.47 4.81 -17.15
C THR A 284 19.27 5.09 -18.63
N PHE A 285 18.80 4.12 -19.41
CA PHE A 285 18.54 4.30 -20.84
C PHE A 285 17.51 5.39 -21.13
N ARG A 286 16.42 5.47 -20.33
CA ARG A 286 15.41 6.54 -20.48
C ARG A 286 15.94 7.93 -20.14
N LYS A 287 16.94 8.03 -19.25
CA LYS A 287 17.58 9.31 -18.89
C LYS A 287 18.69 9.70 -19.85
N ASN A 288 19.42 8.72 -20.38
CA ASN A 288 20.49 8.89 -21.34
C ASN A 288 20.47 7.73 -22.36
N PRO A 289 19.91 7.94 -23.56
CA PRO A 289 19.85 6.90 -24.60
C PRO A 289 21.23 6.45 -25.12
N SER A 290 22.30 7.17 -24.78
CA SER A 290 23.68 6.89 -25.19
C SER A 290 24.50 6.17 -24.11
N ASP A 291 23.87 5.83 -22.98
CA ASP A 291 24.49 5.05 -21.91
C ASP A 291 24.64 3.58 -22.37
N PRO A 292 25.85 2.98 -22.32
CA PRO A 292 26.17 1.68 -22.92
C PRO A 292 25.51 0.46 -22.24
#